data_AF-A0AAV1IXD5-F1
#
_entry.id   AF-A0AAV1IXD5-F1
#
_cell.length_a   1.000
_cell.length_b   1.000
_cell.length_c   1.000
_cell.angle_alpha   90.00
_cell.angle_beta   90.00
_cell.angle_gamma   90.00
#
_symmetry.space_group_name_H-M   'P 1'
#
loop_
_entity.id
_entity.type
_entity.pdbx_description
1 polymer ?
#
loop_
_entity_poly.entity_id
_entity_poly.type
_entity_poly.pdbx_seq_one_letter_code
_entity_poly.pdbx_strand_id
1 'polypeptide(L)'
;MIHKNIISKCESYSLGKKSKRKFGREQRASIKLVRNAVPRLHLVLKPRNEVRPIVRYKSGSMKTFEKYKIKERLAFLKTLHGERKDKLESLFSVLHSNWLRREQPKLYFVKADLSNAFGSVKRNLLLSIITKKMAGFQNSDQPLQLKNKFAVHYKELRKELQKPLLVRVGSAIYEWKLGLVQGYVYSPALSEVYYSHFDKLYFSHHLRTSADELKLFVRVVDDYLYITDSVLDAYSFLKALSRYENVNYSKTAANFQYEGIQFTEDVNFLGYTYNTKTLLVNRASNIYTGPICYKIQFTSSIKDINTFLKRRIGRTGVVINPLLFNFRSGEEIVWRQIFMTLCISANKFCTILSILCNESEMLNYLSLYKQQVAVKLCNAMIDVLLRDKLKDSLFKYCINHFRYLSWKALWLCARKTPKCNNLVPYIESEVSKSNCIFGKWREHASQINSSGECQTKATRIICARPDLRSVMKTFEELPAGFECYKNIFL
;
A
#
# COMPACT_ATOMS: atom_id res chain seq x y z
N MET A 1 0.00 10.93 -26.82
CA MET A 1 0.86 10.29 -27.85
C MET A 1 2.14 9.81 -27.16
N ILE A 2 2.59 8.57 -27.39
CA ILE A 2 3.91 8.13 -26.90
C ILE A 2 4.96 8.75 -27.83
N HIS A 3 5.91 9.51 -27.27
CA HIS A 3 6.95 10.18 -28.05
C HIS A 3 7.75 9.18 -28.90
N LYS A 4 8.04 9.54 -30.17
CA LYS A 4 8.87 8.74 -31.11
C LYS A 4 10.24 8.36 -30.54
N ASN A 5 10.72 9.09 -29.53
CA ASN A 5 11.99 8.83 -28.85
C ASN A 5 11.93 7.60 -27.92
N ILE A 6 10.74 7.21 -27.47
CA ILE A 6 10.55 6.10 -26.51
C ILE A 6 10.36 4.77 -27.24
N ILE A 7 9.62 4.76 -28.34
CA ILE A 7 9.35 3.54 -29.11
C ILE A 7 9.65 3.70 -30.61
N SER A 8 10.27 2.68 -31.21
CA SER A 8 10.47 2.61 -32.67
C SER A 8 9.88 1.34 -33.25
N LYS A 9 9.22 1.45 -34.41
CA LYS A 9 8.60 0.30 -35.07
C LYS A 9 9.68 -0.64 -35.61
N CYS A 10 9.55 -1.94 -35.33
CA CYS A 10 10.41 -2.97 -35.89
C CYS A 10 9.78 -3.47 -37.20
N GLU A 11 10.26 -2.98 -38.35
CA GLU A 11 9.65 -3.30 -39.65
C GLU A 11 9.68 -4.81 -39.97
N SER A 12 10.75 -5.51 -39.61
CA SER A 12 10.92 -6.96 -39.81
C SER A 12 9.80 -7.81 -39.21
N TYR A 13 9.14 -7.30 -38.16
CA TYR A 13 8.05 -8.00 -37.46
C TYR A 13 6.68 -7.35 -37.65
N SER A 14 6.63 -6.18 -38.30
CA SER A 14 5.43 -5.35 -38.45
C SER A 14 4.82 -5.41 -39.85
N LEU A 15 5.01 -6.55 -40.53
CA LEU A 15 4.59 -6.76 -41.90
C LEU A 15 3.05 -6.83 -42.02
N GLY A 16 2.52 -6.12 -43.02
CA GLY A 16 1.11 -6.17 -43.41
C GLY A 16 0.70 -7.54 -43.97
N LYS A 17 -0.61 -7.81 -44.06
CA LYS A 17 -1.14 -9.10 -44.57
C LYS A 17 -0.60 -9.42 -45.98
N LYS A 18 -0.52 -8.42 -46.86
CA LYS A 18 0.01 -8.57 -48.23
C LYS A 18 1.49 -8.95 -48.23
N SER A 19 2.34 -8.21 -47.49
CA SER A 19 3.77 -8.51 -47.40
C SER A 19 4.04 -9.87 -46.77
N LYS A 20 3.24 -10.31 -45.78
CA LYS A 20 3.37 -11.64 -45.17
C LYS A 20 3.12 -12.80 -46.14
N ARG A 21 2.34 -12.61 -47.21
CA ARG A 21 2.12 -13.66 -48.22
C ARG A 21 3.38 -13.98 -49.03
N LYS A 22 4.33 -13.05 -49.11
CA LYS A 22 5.63 -13.25 -49.78
C LYS A 22 6.60 -14.15 -48.99
N PHE A 23 6.31 -14.43 -47.72
CA PHE A 23 7.17 -15.25 -46.87
C PHE A 23 6.75 -16.72 -46.89
N GLY A 24 7.74 -17.61 -46.84
CA GLY A 24 7.53 -19.06 -46.68
C GLY A 24 6.72 -19.42 -45.44
N ARG A 25 6.17 -20.64 -45.40
CA ARG A 25 5.34 -21.11 -44.26
C ARG A 25 6.11 -21.06 -42.94
N GLU A 26 7.37 -21.46 -42.95
CA GLU A 26 8.25 -21.48 -41.77
C GLU A 26 8.56 -20.07 -41.25
N GLN A 27 8.94 -19.14 -42.14
CA GLN A 27 9.17 -17.74 -41.78
C GLN A 27 7.92 -17.10 -41.17
N ARG A 28 6.74 -17.36 -41.75
CA ARG A 28 5.45 -16.92 -41.20
C ARG A 28 5.20 -17.50 -39.80
N ALA A 29 5.52 -18.76 -39.57
CA ALA A 29 5.40 -19.42 -38.27
C ALA A 29 6.36 -18.80 -37.23
N SER A 30 7.62 -18.56 -37.61
CA SER A 30 8.62 -17.90 -36.77
C SER A 30 8.19 -16.49 -36.35
N ILE A 31 7.74 -15.66 -37.30
CA ILE A 31 7.21 -14.31 -37.01
C ILE A 31 6.00 -14.39 -36.06
N LYS A 32 5.11 -15.38 -36.26
CA LYS A 32 3.95 -15.60 -35.38
C LYS A 32 4.38 -15.99 -33.97
N LEU A 33 5.41 -16.84 -33.83
CA LEU A 33 5.96 -17.27 -32.54
C LEU A 33 6.59 -16.10 -31.79
N VAL A 34 7.45 -15.31 -32.44
CA VAL A 34 8.03 -14.09 -31.86
C VAL A 34 6.93 -13.12 -31.42
N ARG A 35 5.96 -12.84 -32.30
CA ARG A 35 4.84 -11.95 -31.98
C ARG A 35 4.00 -12.43 -30.80
N ASN A 36 3.92 -13.74 -30.59
CA ASN A 36 3.20 -14.32 -29.46
C ASN A 36 3.98 -14.23 -28.14
N ALA A 37 5.31 -14.23 -28.20
CA ALA A 37 6.18 -14.05 -27.05
C ALA A 37 6.30 -12.58 -26.61
N VAL A 38 6.15 -11.62 -27.54
CA VAL A 38 6.24 -10.19 -27.24
C VAL A 38 5.01 -9.70 -26.45
N PRO A 39 5.21 -9.03 -25.29
CA PRO A 39 4.10 -8.58 -24.45
C PRO A 39 3.32 -7.44 -25.13
N ARG A 40 2.02 -7.34 -24.82
CA ARG A 40 1.12 -6.33 -25.40
C ARG A 40 1.22 -5.04 -24.61
N LEU A 41 1.38 -3.91 -25.29
CA LEU A 41 1.26 -2.59 -24.69
C LEU A 41 -0.21 -2.29 -24.37
N HIS A 42 -0.44 -1.76 -23.18
CA HIS A 42 -1.74 -1.32 -22.68
C HIS A 42 -1.59 0.08 -22.11
N LEU A 43 -2.53 0.95 -22.42
CA LEU A 43 -2.54 2.34 -21.99
C LEU A 43 -3.54 2.47 -20.86
N VAL A 44 -3.06 2.83 -19.67
CA VAL A 44 -3.93 3.13 -18.52
C VAL A 44 -4.12 4.63 -18.46
N LEU A 45 -5.36 5.08 -18.57
CA LEU A 45 -5.69 6.50 -18.41
C LEU A 45 -5.48 6.92 -16.96
N LYS A 46 -4.88 8.10 -16.80
CA LYS A 46 -4.67 8.78 -15.53
C LYS A 46 -5.45 10.10 -15.56
N PRO A 47 -5.71 10.72 -14.40
CA PRO A 47 -6.29 12.06 -14.35
C PRO A 47 -5.50 13.04 -15.21
N ARG A 48 -6.14 14.15 -15.62
CA ARG A 48 -5.52 15.20 -16.45
C ARG A 48 -5.04 14.73 -17.83
N ASN A 49 -5.73 13.75 -18.42
CA ASN A 49 -5.40 13.17 -19.73
C ASN A 49 -3.98 12.56 -19.82
N GLU A 50 -3.36 12.29 -18.68
CA GLU A 50 -2.10 11.55 -18.63
C GLU A 50 -2.33 10.08 -19.00
N VAL A 51 -1.32 9.45 -19.61
CA VAL A 51 -1.39 8.04 -19.98
C VAL A 51 -0.20 7.31 -19.39
N ARG A 52 -0.48 6.20 -18.70
CA ARG A 52 0.53 5.29 -18.18
C ARG A 52 0.66 4.06 -19.09
N PRO A 53 1.74 3.95 -19.88
CA PRO A 53 2.00 2.76 -20.67
C PRO A 53 2.45 1.61 -19.76
N ILE A 54 1.75 0.49 -19.84
CA ILE A 54 2.09 -0.77 -19.14
C ILE A 54 2.12 -1.91 -20.16
N VAL A 55 2.98 -2.90 -19.95
CA VAL A 55 2.94 -4.13 -20.75
C VAL A 55 2.22 -5.25 -20.00
N ARG A 56 1.48 -6.06 -20.76
CA ARG A 56 0.85 -7.28 -20.29
C ARG A 56 1.43 -8.46 -21.06
N TYR A 57 2.04 -9.38 -20.34
CA TYR A 57 2.37 -10.70 -20.87
C TYR A 57 1.06 -11.44 -21.13
N LYS A 58 1.03 -12.26 -22.19
CA LYS A 58 -0.14 -13.12 -22.41
C LYS A 58 -0.30 -14.02 -21.20
N SER A 59 -1.50 -14.03 -20.63
CA SER A 59 -1.90 -14.87 -19.50
C SER A 59 -2.05 -16.33 -19.92
N GLY A 60 -1.06 -16.89 -20.60
CA GLY A 60 -0.87 -18.33 -20.56
C GLY A 60 -0.58 -18.72 -19.12
N SER A 61 -1.00 -19.91 -18.70
CA SER A 61 -0.56 -20.49 -17.44
C SER A 61 0.96 -20.58 -17.47
N MET A 62 1.65 -19.57 -16.91
CA MET A 62 3.10 -19.62 -16.71
C MET A 62 3.43 -20.95 -16.04
N LYS A 63 4.33 -21.70 -16.67
CA LYS A 63 4.71 -23.02 -16.14
C LYS A 63 5.32 -22.81 -14.75
N THR A 64 5.15 -23.78 -13.84
CA THR A 64 5.68 -23.70 -12.47
C THR A 64 7.17 -23.41 -12.45
N PHE A 65 7.92 -24.00 -13.38
CA PHE A 65 9.36 -23.72 -13.58
C PHE A 65 9.66 -22.24 -13.88
N GLU A 66 8.85 -21.56 -14.70
CA GLU A 66 9.05 -20.13 -15.01
C GLU A 66 8.80 -19.25 -13.78
N LYS A 67 7.76 -19.58 -12.98
CA LYS A 67 7.49 -18.91 -11.70
C LYS A 67 8.67 -19.05 -10.74
N TYR A 68 9.26 -20.25 -10.66
CA TYR A 68 10.42 -20.52 -9.83
C TYR A 68 11.64 -19.72 -10.31
N LYS A 69 11.92 -19.71 -11.61
CA LYS A 69 13.01 -18.92 -12.21
C LYS A 69 12.85 -17.41 -11.93
N ILE A 70 11.62 -16.88 -12.04
CA ILE A 70 11.32 -15.49 -11.68
C ILE A 70 11.60 -15.24 -10.20
N LYS A 71 11.15 -16.13 -9.31
CA LYS A 71 11.36 -16.02 -7.86
C LYS A 71 12.85 -16.00 -7.53
N GLU A 72 13.64 -16.91 -8.11
CA GLU A 72 15.09 -16.96 -7.89
C GLU A 72 15.80 -15.71 -8.39
N ARG A 73 15.43 -15.20 -9.56
CA ARG A 73 16.05 -13.98 -10.10
C ARG A 73 15.66 -12.74 -9.30
N LEU A 74 14.43 -12.67 -8.79
CA LEU A 74 14.03 -11.62 -7.84
C LEU A 74 14.79 -11.74 -6.52
N ALA A 75 15.04 -12.96 -6.02
CA ALA A 75 15.88 -13.17 -4.84
C ALA A 75 17.32 -12.69 -5.08
N PHE A 76 17.90 -13.03 -6.23
CA PHE A 76 19.21 -12.53 -6.66
C PHE A 76 19.27 -10.99 -6.68
N LEU A 77 18.31 -10.31 -7.30
CA LEU A 77 18.26 -8.84 -7.33
C LEU A 77 18.12 -8.23 -5.93
N LYS A 78 17.32 -8.85 -5.06
CA LYS A 78 17.20 -8.43 -3.65
C LYS A 78 18.51 -8.57 -2.90
N THR A 79 19.26 -9.66 -3.12
CA THR A 79 20.56 -9.82 -2.49
C THR A 79 21.58 -8.82 -3.02
N LEU A 80 21.58 -8.53 -4.33
CA LEU A 80 22.46 -7.51 -4.91
C LEU A 80 22.14 -6.09 -4.40
N HIS A 81 20.87 -5.80 -4.12
CA HIS A 81 20.48 -4.54 -3.49
C HIS A 81 21.22 -4.37 -2.15
N GLY A 82 21.27 -5.43 -1.33
CA GLY A 82 22.15 -5.56 -0.17
C GLY A 82 21.66 -4.86 1.09
N GLU A 83 20.52 -4.17 1.04
CA GLU A 83 19.96 -3.46 2.19
C GLU A 83 18.75 -4.19 2.73
N ARG A 84 18.76 -4.43 4.05
CA ARG A 84 17.53 -4.70 4.78
C ARG A 84 16.82 -3.36 4.93
N LYS A 85 15.73 -3.18 4.19
CA LYS A 85 14.84 -2.05 4.44
C LYS A 85 14.10 -2.31 5.73
N ASP A 86 14.42 -1.54 6.76
CA ASP A 86 13.59 -1.47 7.95
C ASP A 86 12.19 -1.01 7.56
N LYS A 87 11.20 -1.53 8.29
CA LYS A 87 9.81 -1.11 8.07
C LYS A 87 9.67 0.35 8.46
N LEU A 88 8.93 1.11 7.66
CA LEU A 88 8.63 2.52 7.94
C LEU A 88 8.05 2.69 9.34
N GLU A 89 7.17 1.76 9.76
CA GLU A 89 6.60 1.71 11.11
C GLU A 89 7.68 1.72 12.19
N SER A 90 8.71 0.91 12.03
CA SER A 90 9.80 0.76 13.00
C SER A 90 10.68 2.01 13.03
N LEU A 91 11.08 2.51 11.86
CA LEU A 91 11.89 3.73 11.73
C LEU A 91 11.17 4.95 12.32
N PHE A 92 9.88 5.10 12.03
CA PHE A 92 9.06 6.20 12.54
C PHE A 92 8.84 6.10 14.05
N SER A 93 8.66 4.90 14.60
CA SER A 93 8.54 4.69 16.04
C SER A 93 9.83 5.10 16.78
N VAL A 94 11.00 4.77 16.22
CA VAL A 94 12.30 5.22 16.76
C VAL A 94 12.41 6.75 16.70
N LEU A 95 12.14 7.36 15.54
CA LEU A 95 12.14 8.82 15.37
C LEU A 95 11.24 9.50 16.40
N HIS A 96 9.99 9.06 16.53
CA HIS A 96 9.02 9.63 17.46
C HIS A 96 9.46 9.46 18.92
N SER A 97 10.13 8.35 19.27
CA SER A 97 10.65 8.15 20.64
C SER A 97 11.71 9.19 20.98
N ASN A 98 12.64 9.40 20.05
CA ASN A 98 13.74 10.33 20.22
C ASN A 98 13.25 11.78 20.18
N TRP A 99 12.25 12.08 19.34
CA TRP A 99 11.60 13.39 19.29
C TRP A 99 10.96 13.77 20.62
N LEU A 100 10.21 12.85 21.24
CA LEU A 100 9.65 13.07 22.59
C LEU A 100 10.75 13.28 23.65
N ARG A 101 11.83 12.50 23.59
CA ARG A 101 12.95 12.62 24.55
C ARG A 101 13.67 13.96 24.47
N ARG A 102 13.63 14.63 23.32
CA ARG A 102 14.30 15.91 23.06
C ARG A 102 13.36 17.11 23.20
N GLU A 103 12.27 16.97 23.94
CA GLU A 103 11.31 18.05 24.14
C GLU A 103 10.63 18.52 22.84
N GLN A 104 10.42 17.58 21.91
CA GLN A 104 9.62 17.80 20.70
C GLN A 104 10.12 18.97 19.83
N PRO A 105 11.40 18.96 19.39
CA PRO A 105 11.93 20.04 18.55
C PRO A 105 11.16 20.12 17.23
N LYS A 106 11.17 21.29 16.59
CA LYS A 106 10.55 21.46 15.27
C LYS A 106 11.19 20.50 14.27
N LEU A 107 10.36 19.76 13.55
CA LEU A 107 10.78 18.86 12.48
C LEU A 107 10.48 19.46 11.11
N TYR A 108 11.36 19.16 10.17
CA TYR A 108 11.31 19.56 8.77
C TYR A 108 11.09 18.32 7.91
N PHE A 109 9.97 18.31 7.21
CA PHE A 109 9.54 17.22 6.35
C PHE A 109 9.78 17.59 4.91
N VAL A 110 10.24 16.62 4.13
CA VAL A 110 10.28 16.67 2.68
C VAL A 110 9.68 15.38 2.13
N LYS A 111 8.57 15.50 1.40
CA LYS A 111 8.05 14.43 0.56
C LYS A 111 8.40 14.74 -0.87
N ALA A 112 9.09 13.84 -1.56
CA ALA A 112 9.42 14.01 -2.97
C ALA A 112 8.86 12.87 -3.82
N ASP A 113 8.56 13.19 -5.07
CA ASP A 113 8.04 12.30 -6.10
C ASP A 113 9.00 12.31 -7.29
N LEU A 114 9.44 11.13 -7.74
CA LEU A 114 10.18 11.00 -8.99
C LEU A 114 9.22 10.70 -10.14
N SER A 115 9.13 11.60 -11.12
CA SER A 115 8.35 11.39 -12.33
C SER A 115 8.89 10.20 -13.14
N ASN A 116 8.00 9.31 -13.58
CA ASN A 116 8.31 8.20 -14.47
C ASN A 116 9.58 7.40 -14.07
N ALA A 117 9.72 7.06 -12.79
CA ALA A 117 10.95 6.45 -12.27
C ALA A 117 11.41 5.20 -13.06
N PHE A 118 10.50 4.38 -13.56
CA PHE A 118 10.85 3.27 -14.45
C PHE A 118 11.44 3.74 -15.78
N GLY A 119 10.78 4.70 -16.44
CA GLY A 119 11.21 5.22 -17.75
C GLY A 119 12.51 6.02 -17.69
N SER A 120 12.85 6.58 -16.53
CA SER A 120 14.07 7.38 -16.31
C SER A 120 15.32 6.53 -16.03
N VAL A 121 15.20 5.20 -15.92
CA VAL A 121 16.35 4.30 -15.69
C VAL A 121 17.23 4.23 -16.94
N LYS A 122 18.49 4.66 -16.83
CA LYS A 122 19.48 4.50 -17.90
C LYS A 122 19.98 3.06 -17.93
N ARG A 123 19.50 2.23 -18.88
CA ARG A 123 19.77 0.77 -18.95
C ARG A 123 21.25 0.40 -18.92
N ASN A 124 22.09 1.13 -19.66
CA ASN A 124 23.54 0.88 -19.68
C ASN A 124 24.18 1.12 -18.30
N LEU A 125 23.74 2.17 -17.61
CA LEU A 125 24.19 2.49 -16.25
C LEU A 125 23.63 1.49 -15.22
N LEU A 126 22.38 1.05 -15.36
CA LEU A 126 21.85 -0.06 -14.55
C LEU A 126 22.71 -1.32 -14.72
N LEU A 127 23.11 -1.65 -15.95
CA LEU A 127 23.94 -2.83 -16.21
C LEU A 127 25.33 -2.68 -15.58
N SER A 128 25.96 -1.51 -15.63
CA SER A 128 27.25 -1.28 -14.97
C SER A 128 27.13 -1.33 -13.44
N ILE A 129 26.05 -0.80 -12.86
CA ILE A 129 25.74 -0.90 -11.43
C ILE A 129 25.60 -2.37 -11.01
N ILE A 130 24.82 -3.18 -11.75
CA ILE A 130 24.65 -4.61 -11.47
C ILE A 130 26.00 -5.33 -11.59
N THR A 131 26.79 -5.02 -12.60
CA THR A 131 28.12 -5.63 -12.82
C THR A 131 29.05 -5.33 -11.64
N LYS A 132 29.13 -4.07 -11.20
CA LYS A 132 29.94 -3.67 -10.04
C LYS A 132 29.49 -4.36 -8.76
N LYS A 133 28.17 -4.41 -8.49
CA LYS A 133 27.61 -5.12 -7.34
C LYS A 133 27.88 -6.62 -7.39
N MET A 134 27.80 -7.23 -8.58
CA MET A 134 28.10 -8.65 -8.76
C MET A 134 29.58 -8.96 -8.49
N ALA A 135 30.50 -8.11 -8.94
CA ALA A 135 31.92 -8.26 -8.64
C ALA A 135 32.19 -8.17 -7.13
N GLY A 136 31.59 -7.19 -6.45
CA GLY A 136 31.66 -7.10 -4.98
C GLY A 136 31.09 -8.34 -4.28
N PHE A 137 29.97 -8.89 -4.79
CA PHE A 137 29.39 -10.12 -4.26
C PHE A 137 30.31 -11.34 -4.46
N GLN A 138 30.98 -11.46 -5.60
CA GLN A 138 31.94 -12.54 -5.86
C GLN A 138 33.15 -12.50 -4.92
N ASN A 139 33.55 -11.30 -4.50
CA ASN A 139 34.67 -11.10 -3.58
C ASN A 139 34.28 -11.17 -2.10
N SER A 140 32.99 -11.31 -1.77
CA SER A 140 32.51 -11.39 -0.37
C SER A 140 32.66 -12.81 0.21
N ASP A 141 32.53 -12.97 1.53
CA ASP A 141 32.64 -14.28 2.22
C ASP A 141 31.41 -15.19 2.06
N GLN A 142 30.61 -14.96 1.03
CA GLN A 142 29.42 -15.77 0.76
C GLN A 142 29.81 -17.20 0.29
N PRO A 143 28.98 -18.22 0.59
CA PRO A 143 29.26 -19.59 0.17
C PRO A 143 29.46 -19.73 -1.35
N LEU A 144 30.45 -20.52 -1.77
CA LEU A 144 30.79 -20.73 -3.18
C LEU A 144 29.59 -21.21 -4.02
N GLN A 145 28.74 -22.06 -3.46
CA GLN A 145 27.51 -22.53 -4.10
C GLN A 145 26.56 -21.36 -4.45
N LEU A 146 26.39 -20.40 -3.53
CA LEU A 146 25.55 -19.23 -3.73
C LEU A 146 26.16 -18.29 -4.78
N LYS A 147 27.48 -18.09 -4.74
CA LYS A 147 28.23 -17.33 -5.75
C LYS A 147 28.05 -17.91 -7.16
N ASN A 148 28.18 -19.22 -7.31
CA ASN A 148 27.99 -19.91 -8.58
C ASN A 148 26.55 -19.79 -9.09
N LYS A 149 25.57 -20.01 -8.22
CA LYS A 149 24.15 -19.82 -8.55
C LYS A 149 23.86 -18.41 -9.04
N PHE A 150 24.38 -17.40 -8.36
CA PHE A 150 24.16 -16.00 -8.72
C PHE A 150 24.92 -15.59 -9.98
N ALA A 151 26.09 -16.19 -10.24
CA ALA A 151 26.80 -15.98 -11.51
C ALA A 151 25.95 -16.44 -12.71
N VAL A 152 25.23 -17.55 -12.60
CA VAL A 152 24.29 -18.01 -13.64
C VAL A 152 23.16 -17.00 -13.83
N HIS A 153 22.48 -16.59 -12.76
CA HIS A 153 21.40 -15.61 -12.85
C HIS A 153 21.87 -14.25 -13.40
N TYR A 154 23.07 -13.81 -13.03
CA TYR A 154 23.69 -12.60 -13.58
C TYR A 154 23.93 -12.72 -15.09
N LYS A 155 24.54 -13.83 -15.55
CA LYS A 155 24.78 -14.06 -16.99
C LYS A 155 23.48 -14.02 -17.78
N GLU A 156 22.44 -14.67 -17.29
CA GLU A 156 21.12 -14.66 -17.94
C GLU A 156 20.48 -13.27 -17.94
N LEU A 157 20.47 -12.58 -16.79
CA LEU A 157 19.89 -11.25 -16.66
C LEU A 157 20.63 -10.24 -17.55
N ARG A 158 21.96 -10.27 -17.60
CA ARG A 158 22.76 -9.43 -18.49
C ARG A 158 22.37 -9.66 -19.95
N LYS A 159 22.28 -10.93 -20.37
CA LYS A 159 21.89 -11.29 -21.74
C LYS A 159 20.47 -10.82 -22.08
N GLU A 160 19.58 -10.77 -21.10
CA GLU A 160 18.21 -10.24 -21.26
C GLU A 160 18.19 -8.70 -21.30
N LEU A 161 18.92 -8.04 -20.41
CA LEU A 161 19.02 -6.58 -20.35
C LEU A 161 19.80 -5.96 -21.51
N GLN A 162 20.58 -6.74 -22.26
CA GLN A 162 21.24 -6.28 -23.49
C GLN A 162 20.34 -6.41 -24.73
N LYS A 163 19.27 -7.22 -24.68
CA LYS A 163 18.36 -7.37 -25.82
C LYS A 163 17.46 -6.14 -25.97
N PRO A 164 17.06 -5.78 -27.20
CA PRO A 164 15.97 -4.85 -27.43
C PRO A 164 14.72 -5.26 -26.65
N LEU A 165 14.13 -4.31 -25.91
CA LEU A 165 12.87 -4.56 -25.21
C LEU A 165 11.74 -4.41 -26.21
N LEU A 166 11.10 -5.51 -26.59
CA LEU A 166 10.04 -5.48 -27.59
C LEU A 166 8.66 -5.37 -26.94
N VAL A 167 7.78 -4.58 -27.54
CA VAL A 167 6.38 -4.40 -27.14
C VAL A 167 5.47 -4.46 -28.36
N ARG A 168 4.26 -5.00 -28.19
CA ARG A 168 3.29 -5.16 -29.28
C ARG A 168 2.16 -4.16 -29.16
N VAL A 169 1.90 -3.41 -30.24
CA VAL A 169 0.76 -2.51 -30.38
C VAL A 169 -0.08 -2.98 -31.57
N GLY A 170 -1.25 -3.53 -31.28
CA GLY A 170 -2.09 -4.19 -32.30
C GLY A 170 -1.37 -5.35 -32.98
N SER A 171 -1.15 -5.22 -34.29
CA SER A 171 -0.47 -6.21 -35.14
C SER A 171 1.04 -5.96 -35.31
N ALA A 172 1.53 -4.79 -34.89
CA ALA A 172 2.91 -4.34 -35.06
C ALA A 172 3.74 -4.53 -33.78
N ILE A 173 5.05 -4.66 -33.96
CA ILE A 173 6.04 -4.79 -32.87
C ILE A 173 6.91 -3.54 -32.88
N TYR A 174 7.16 -3.01 -31.69
CA TYR A 174 7.99 -1.85 -31.44
C TYR A 174 9.09 -2.22 -30.47
N GLU A 175 10.24 -1.59 -30.62
CA GLU A 175 11.30 -1.57 -29.61
C GLU A 175 11.05 -0.43 -28.64
N TRP A 176 11.22 -0.71 -27.35
CA TRP A 176 11.19 0.23 -26.24
C TRP A 176 12.62 0.65 -25.89
N LYS A 177 12.97 1.89 -26.22
CA LYS A 177 14.36 2.39 -26.20
C LYS A 177 14.81 2.91 -24.85
N LEU A 178 13.92 3.54 -24.09
CA LEU A 178 14.29 4.31 -22.89
C LEU A 178 13.71 3.69 -21.63
N GLY A 179 14.53 3.55 -20.58
CA GLY A 179 14.03 3.10 -19.30
C GLY A 179 13.73 1.60 -19.20
N LEU A 180 13.08 1.27 -18.09
CA LEU A 180 12.42 0.01 -17.84
C LEU A 180 10.94 0.11 -18.20
N VAL A 181 10.36 -0.99 -18.64
CA VAL A 181 8.95 -1.06 -19.00
C VAL A 181 8.11 -1.40 -17.77
N GLN A 182 7.03 -0.66 -17.53
CA GLN A 182 6.08 -0.99 -16.46
C GLN A 182 5.28 -2.25 -16.81
N GLY A 183 5.10 -3.16 -15.85
CA GLY A 183 4.46 -4.46 -16.07
C GLY A 183 5.43 -5.59 -16.44
N TYR A 184 6.71 -5.27 -16.68
CA TYR A 184 7.76 -6.28 -16.68
C TYR A 184 8.09 -6.74 -15.26
N VAL A 185 8.20 -8.05 -15.09
CA VAL A 185 8.24 -8.71 -13.78
C VAL A 185 9.45 -8.31 -12.92
N TYR A 186 10.58 -7.99 -13.56
CA TYR A 186 11.79 -7.56 -12.82
C TYR A 186 11.94 -6.04 -12.72
N SER A 187 11.13 -5.24 -13.42
CA SER A 187 11.27 -3.77 -13.41
C SER A 187 11.31 -3.17 -12.01
N PRO A 188 10.42 -3.56 -11.05
CA PRO A 188 10.47 -3.02 -9.68
C PRO A 188 11.79 -3.33 -8.95
N ALA A 189 12.32 -4.54 -9.08
CA ALA A 189 13.57 -4.91 -8.43
C ALA A 189 14.79 -4.26 -9.09
N LEU A 190 14.76 -4.11 -10.42
CA LEU A 190 15.80 -3.42 -11.18
C LEU A 190 15.83 -1.92 -10.90
N SER A 191 14.66 -1.27 -10.84
CA SER A 191 14.57 0.14 -10.45
C SER A 191 15.05 0.33 -9.01
N GLU A 192 14.74 -0.61 -8.12
CA GLU A 192 15.22 -0.56 -6.74
C GLU A 192 16.76 -0.62 -6.67
N VAL A 193 17.39 -1.54 -7.41
CA VAL A 193 18.87 -1.60 -7.49
C VAL A 193 19.45 -0.29 -8.06
N TYR A 194 18.82 0.28 -9.08
CA TYR A 194 19.22 1.54 -9.69
C TYR A 194 19.16 2.71 -8.70
N TYR A 195 17.99 2.98 -8.15
CA TYR A 195 17.78 4.13 -7.28
C TYR A 195 18.55 4.01 -5.96
N SER A 196 18.71 2.81 -5.41
CA SER A 196 19.53 2.60 -4.22
C SER A 196 21.02 2.92 -4.44
N HIS A 197 21.52 2.72 -5.67
CA HIS A 197 22.88 3.14 -6.00
C HIS A 197 23.00 4.68 -5.94
N PHE A 198 22.01 5.40 -6.48
CA PHE A 198 21.97 6.85 -6.40
C PHE A 198 21.68 7.36 -5.00
N ASP A 199 20.90 6.64 -4.20
CA ASP A 199 20.66 7.02 -2.81
C ASP A 199 21.98 7.08 -2.04
N LYS A 200 22.86 6.09 -2.24
CA LYS A 200 24.21 6.10 -1.67
C LYS A 200 25.10 7.19 -2.23
N LEU A 201 24.92 7.54 -3.50
CA LEU A 201 25.76 8.52 -4.17
C LEU A 201 25.39 9.96 -3.79
N TYR A 202 24.09 10.25 -3.71
CA TYR A 202 23.57 11.60 -3.51
C TYR A 202 23.18 11.88 -2.07
N PHE A 203 22.77 10.85 -1.32
CA PHE A 203 22.26 11.00 0.05
C PHE A 203 23.11 10.26 1.09
N SER A 204 24.39 9.99 0.82
CA SER A 204 25.28 9.30 1.78
C SER A 204 25.28 9.95 3.18
N HIS A 205 25.25 11.28 3.23
CA HIS A 205 25.15 12.04 4.48
C HIS A 205 23.81 11.84 5.17
N HIS A 206 22.69 11.93 4.44
CA HIS A 206 21.35 11.82 4.99
C HIS A 206 20.96 10.38 5.39
N LEU A 207 21.65 9.38 4.85
CA LEU A 207 21.51 7.97 5.24
C LEU A 207 22.21 7.67 6.57
N ARG A 208 23.18 8.49 6.99
CA ARG A 208 23.85 8.32 8.29
C ARG A 208 22.95 8.90 9.37
N THR A 209 22.73 8.10 10.41
CA THR A 209 22.04 8.55 11.62
C THR A 209 23.08 8.72 12.70
N SER A 210 23.19 9.91 13.29
CA SER A 210 23.97 10.14 14.50
C SER A 210 23.04 10.06 15.72
N ALA A 211 23.60 9.76 16.90
CA ALA A 211 22.80 9.71 18.13
C ALA A 211 22.21 11.09 18.50
N ASP A 212 22.79 12.17 17.95
CA ASP A 212 22.50 13.57 18.26
C ASP A 212 21.61 14.25 17.21
N GLU A 213 21.12 13.52 16.20
CA GLU A 213 20.20 14.06 15.18
C GLU A 213 18.91 13.26 15.08
N LEU A 214 17.78 13.95 14.86
CA LEU A 214 16.53 13.29 14.49
C LEU A 214 16.48 13.20 12.98
N LYS A 215 16.73 12.01 12.42
CA LYS A 215 16.66 11.78 10.97
C LYS A 215 15.84 10.55 10.62
N LEU A 216 15.02 10.66 9.58
CA LEU A 216 14.36 9.54 8.93
C LEU A 216 14.47 9.72 7.42
N PHE A 217 15.01 8.71 6.75
CA PHE A 217 15.07 8.63 5.30
C PHE A 217 14.38 7.34 4.84
N VAL A 218 13.30 7.47 4.07
CA VAL A 218 12.59 6.32 3.51
C VAL A 218 12.27 6.55 2.05
N ARG A 219 12.63 5.58 1.21
CA ARG A 219 12.21 5.52 -0.20
C ARG A 219 11.43 4.27 -0.51
N VAL A 220 10.29 4.45 -1.17
CA VAL A 220 9.51 3.37 -1.76
C VAL A 220 9.35 3.62 -3.25
N VAL A 221 10.11 2.88 -4.05
CA VAL A 221 10.18 3.05 -5.51
C VAL A 221 10.57 4.49 -5.87
N ASP A 222 9.59 5.33 -6.19
CA ASP A 222 9.69 6.70 -6.68
C ASP A 222 9.30 7.77 -5.64
N ASP A 223 8.70 7.38 -4.52
CA ASP A 223 8.36 8.29 -3.43
C ASP A 223 9.45 8.31 -2.36
N TYR A 224 9.87 9.51 -1.96
CA TYR A 224 10.78 9.76 -0.83
C TYR A 224 10.03 10.45 0.31
N LEU A 225 10.34 10.06 1.54
CA LEU A 225 10.02 10.79 2.76
C LEU A 225 11.31 11.01 3.54
N TYR A 226 11.62 12.27 3.77
CA TYR A 226 12.74 12.70 4.58
C TYR A 226 12.25 13.58 5.72
N ILE A 227 12.73 13.32 6.94
CA ILE A 227 12.39 14.08 8.14
C ILE A 227 13.69 14.40 8.87
N THR A 228 13.88 15.67 9.26
CA THR A 228 15.02 16.10 10.06
C THR A 228 14.65 17.20 11.06
N ASP A 229 15.34 17.34 12.18
CA ASP A 229 15.26 18.50 13.08
C ASP A 229 16.08 19.72 12.61
N SER A 230 16.84 19.60 11.51
CA SER A 230 17.65 20.70 10.95
C SER A 230 17.10 21.20 9.62
N VAL A 231 16.70 22.48 9.57
CA VAL A 231 16.24 23.11 8.32
C VAL A 231 17.33 23.13 7.26
N LEU A 232 18.59 23.34 7.66
CA LEU A 232 19.74 23.35 6.76
C LEU A 232 19.97 21.97 6.14
N ASP A 233 19.79 20.90 6.91
CA ASP A 233 19.89 19.53 6.39
C ASP A 233 18.73 19.19 5.45
N ALA A 234 17.53 19.72 5.71
CA ALA A 234 16.38 19.60 4.80
C ALA A 234 16.62 20.34 3.46
N TYR A 235 17.21 21.55 3.49
CA TYR A 235 17.65 22.25 2.28
C TYR A 235 18.73 21.48 1.52
N SER A 236 19.71 20.93 2.25
CA SER A 236 20.78 20.10 1.68
C SER A 236 20.21 18.85 1.00
N PHE A 237 19.21 18.22 1.61
CA PHE A 237 18.48 17.09 1.02
C PHE A 237 17.80 17.48 -0.30
N LEU A 238 17.10 18.61 -0.35
CA LEU A 238 16.46 19.10 -1.58
C LEU A 238 17.48 19.43 -2.69
N LYS A 239 18.64 19.98 -2.31
CA LYS A 239 19.76 20.22 -3.22
C LYS A 239 20.38 18.91 -3.73
N ALA A 240 20.47 17.88 -2.89
CA ALA A 240 20.91 16.55 -3.32
C ALA A 240 19.87 15.89 -4.25
N LEU A 241 18.58 16.08 -3.97
CA LEU A 241 17.48 15.56 -4.76
C LEU A 241 17.44 16.17 -6.17
N SER A 242 17.78 17.46 -6.34
CA SER A 242 17.81 18.10 -7.66
C SER A 242 18.83 17.50 -8.64
N ARG A 243 19.71 16.62 -8.17
CA ARG A 243 20.64 15.84 -9.02
C ARG A 243 19.92 14.75 -9.82
N TYR A 244 18.69 14.37 -9.45
CA TYR A 244 17.85 13.53 -10.30
C TYR A 244 17.24 14.34 -11.43
N GLU A 245 17.41 13.86 -12.67
CA GLU A 245 16.84 14.50 -13.87
C GLU A 245 15.29 14.48 -13.88
N ASN A 246 14.66 13.64 -13.06
CA ASN A 246 13.24 13.33 -13.13
C ASN A 246 12.46 13.67 -11.85
N VAL A 247 12.90 14.63 -11.04
CA VAL A 247 12.12 15.11 -9.88
C VAL A 247 10.82 15.76 -10.34
N ASN A 248 9.72 15.41 -9.68
CA ASN A 248 8.42 16.01 -9.92
C ASN A 248 8.13 17.09 -8.87
N TYR A 249 8.67 18.28 -9.07
CA TYR A 249 8.52 19.40 -8.14
C TYR A 249 7.05 19.74 -7.82
N SER A 250 6.15 19.58 -8.79
CA SER A 250 4.70 19.81 -8.59
C SER A 250 4.02 18.86 -7.59
N LYS A 251 4.65 17.71 -7.30
CA LYS A 251 4.18 16.73 -6.31
C LYS A 251 5.15 16.56 -5.14
N THR A 252 6.21 17.37 -5.10
CA THR A 252 7.11 17.49 -3.96
C THR A 252 6.50 18.51 -3.01
N ALA A 253 6.52 18.21 -1.72
CA ALA A 253 5.98 19.07 -0.69
C ALA A 253 6.90 19.10 0.53
N ALA A 254 6.94 20.23 1.22
CA ALA A 254 7.73 20.44 2.43
C ALA A 254 6.96 21.32 3.43
N ASN A 255 7.32 21.27 4.71
CA ASN A 255 6.73 22.14 5.75
C ASN A 255 7.62 23.36 6.06
N PHE A 256 8.43 23.77 5.10
CA PHE A 256 9.24 24.98 5.12
C PHE A 256 9.28 25.60 3.72
N GLN A 257 9.62 26.88 3.65
CA GLN A 257 9.67 27.59 2.38
C GLN A 257 10.83 27.08 1.52
N TYR A 258 10.55 26.71 0.28
CA TYR A 258 11.55 26.37 -0.73
C TYR A 258 10.99 26.69 -2.11
N GLU A 259 11.77 27.35 -2.95
CA GLU A 259 11.32 27.81 -4.26
C GLU A 259 10.86 26.64 -5.16
N GLY A 260 9.65 26.76 -5.72
CA GLY A 260 9.08 25.76 -6.62
C GLY A 260 8.56 24.49 -5.95
N ILE A 261 8.52 24.43 -4.60
CA ILE A 261 7.98 23.30 -3.83
C ILE A 261 6.74 23.73 -3.05
N GLN A 262 5.74 22.85 -2.99
CA GLN A 262 4.50 23.13 -2.26
C GLN A 262 4.74 23.12 -0.74
N PHE A 263 4.37 24.20 -0.06
CA PHE A 263 4.30 24.21 1.40
C PHE A 263 3.08 23.40 1.89
N THR A 264 3.28 22.50 2.86
CA THR A 264 2.19 21.78 3.53
C THR A 264 2.57 21.40 4.96
N GLU A 265 1.62 21.48 5.87
CA GLU A 265 1.75 21.01 7.25
C GLU A 265 1.32 19.55 7.42
N ASP A 266 0.64 19.01 6.42
CA ASP A 266 0.18 17.63 6.35
C ASP A 266 0.80 16.95 5.12
N VAL A 267 1.72 16.02 5.36
CA VAL A 267 2.47 15.32 4.32
C VAL A 267 1.81 13.98 4.01
N ASN A 268 1.46 13.74 2.74
CA ASN A 268 0.88 12.47 2.30
C ASN A 268 1.95 11.51 1.79
N PHE A 269 2.09 10.35 2.41
CA PHE A 269 3.06 9.32 2.02
C PHE A 269 2.51 7.91 2.28
N LEU A 270 2.60 7.03 1.27
CA LEU A 270 2.17 5.62 1.33
C LEU A 270 0.74 5.36 1.85
N GLY A 271 -0.20 6.27 1.58
CA GLY A 271 -1.59 6.17 2.02
C GLY A 271 -1.83 6.67 3.45
N TYR A 272 -0.84 7.32 4.06
CA TYR A 272 -0.95 8.01 5.34
C TYR A 272 -0.75 9.52 5.16
N THR A 273 -1.28 10.27 6.11
CA THR A 273 -1.10 11.72 6.26
C THR A 273 -0.36 11.96 7.57
N TYR A 274 0.79 12.62 7.50
CA TYR A 274 1.65 12.94 8.63
C TYR A 274 1.52 14.42 8.96
N ASN A 275 1.01 14.73 10.15
CA ASN A 275 1.02 16.09 10.64
C ASN A 275 2.43 16.44 11.12
N THR A 276 3.06 17.43 10.49
CA THR A 276 4.49 17.68 10.70
C THR A 276 4.81 18.34 12.04
N LYS A 277 3.82 18.92 12.72
CA LYS A 277 3.96 19.54 14.05
C LYS A 277 3.80 18.53 15.17
N THR A 278 2.80 17.66 15.06
CA THR A 278 2.41 16.74 16.15
C THR A 278 2.93 15.32 15.96
N LEU A 279 3.53 15.01 14.80
CA LEU A 279 3.84 13.65 14.33
C LEU A 279 2.64 12.71 14.28
N LEU A 280 1.41 13.26 14.36
CA LEU A 280 0.21 12.46 14.26
C LEU A 280 0.10 11.86 12.85
N VAL A 281 -0.11 10.54 12.80
CA VAL A 281 -0.32 9.82 11.55
C VAL A 281 -1.79 9.45 11.41
N ASN A 282 -2.41 9.94 10.34
CA ASN A 282 -3.77 9.60 9.97
C ASN A 282 -3.79 8.81 8.65
N ARG A 283 -4.91 8.17 8.35
CA ARG A 283 -5.15 7.60 7.02
C ARG A 283 -5.35 8.73 6.01
N ALA A 284 -4.78 8.59 4.82
CA ALA A 284 -5.06 9.51 3.72
C ALA A 284 -6.57 9.52 3.40
N SER A 285 -7.12 10.71 3.15
CA SER A 285 -8.56 10.92 2.96
C SER A 285 -9.13 10.12 1.79
N ASN A 286 -8.35 9.93 0.74
CA ASN A 286 -8.70 9.13 -0.43
C ASN A 286 -9.05 7.65 -0.13
N ILE A 287 -8.68 7.14 1.06
CA ILE A 287 -9.02 5.78 1.47
C ILE A 287 -10.53 5.64 1.72
N TYR A 288 -11.19 6.69 2.21
CA TYR A 288 -12.61 6.65 2.59
C TYR A 288 -13.52 7.60 1.80
N THR A 289 -12.96 8.48 0.95
CA THR A 289 -13.76 9.27 0.00
C THR A 289 -14.10 8.50 -1.26
N GLY A 290 -15.22 8.83 -1.90
CA GLY A 290 -15.70 8.21 -3.14
C GLY A 290 -16.35 6.82 -2.96
N PRO A 291 -17.03 6.30 -3.99
CA PRO A 291 -17.83 5.08 -3.87
C PRO A 291 -16.98 3.84 -3.57
N ILE A 292 -17.26 3.19 -2.43
CA ILE A 292 -16.52 2.02 -1.95
C ILE A 292 -16.63 0.82 -2.92
N CYS A 293 -17.68 0.75 -3.74
CA CYS A 293 -17.86 -0.29 -4.75
C CYS A 293 -16.69 -0.37 -5.74
N TYR A 294 -16.09 0.77 -6.13
CA TYR A 294 -14.90 0.80 -6.98
C TYR A 294 -13.62 0.34 -6.28
N LYS A 295 -13.63 0.27 -4.95
CA LYS A 295 -12.53 -0.23 -4.11
C LYS A 295 -12.70 -1.71 -3.76
N ILE A 296 -13.81 -2.34 -4.15
CA ILE A 296 -14.08 -3.76 -3.93
C ILE A 296 -13.75 -4.52 -5.23
N GLN A 297 -12.84 -5.47 -5.14
CA GLN A 297 -12.55 -6.36 -6.26
C GLN A 297 -13.57 -7.50 -6.30
N PHE A 298 -14.57 -7.36 -7.16
CA PHE A 298 -15.55 -8.40 -7.48
C PHE A 298 -14.87 -9.51 -8.31
N THR A 299 -14.75 -10.71 -7.73
CA THR A 299 -14.06 -11.88 -8.33
C THR A 299 -15.04 -13.01 -8.61
N SER A 300 -14.62 -14.04 -9.37
CA SER A 300 -15.48 -15.20 -9.69
C SER A 300 -16.05 -15.94 -8.46
N SER A 301 -15.45 -15.73 -7.28
CA SER A 301 -15.97 -16.20 -5.99
C SER A 301 -17.32 -15.62 -5.58
N ILE A 302 -17.88 -14.65 -6.31
CA ILE A 302 -19.24 -14.12 -6.08
C ILE A 302 -20.30 -15.24 -6.14
N LYS A 303 -20.03 -16.32 -6.87
CA LYS A 303 -20.90 -17.52 -6.89
C LYS A 303 -21.22 -18.07 -5.50
N ASP A 304 -20.31 -17.87 -4.53
CA ASP A 304 -20.56 -18.15 -3.12
C ASP A 304 -20.33 -16.86 -2.32
N ILE A 305 -21.43 -16.17 -2.05
CA ILE A 305 -21.42 -14.90 -1.32
C ILE A 305 -20.90 -15.05 0.11
N ASN A 306 -21.13 -16.18 0.79
CA ASN A 306 -20.58 -16.40 2.13
C ASN A 306 -19.06 -16.40 2.10
N THR A 307 -18.47 -17.14 1.15
CA THR A 307 -17.03 -17.18 0.95
C THR A 307 -16.48 -15.83 0.47
N PHE A 308 -17.22 -15.13 -0.40
CA PHE A 308 -16.83 -13.80 -0.87
C PHE A 308 -16.79 -12.79 0.28
N LEU A 309 -17.87 -12.70 1.07
CA LEU A 309 -17.95 -11.85 2.26
C LEU A 309 -16.82 -12.16 3.24
N LYS A 310 -16.64 -13.43 3.64
CA LYS A 310 -15.54 -13.85 4.54
C LYS A 310 -14.16 -13.41 4.07
N ARG A 311 -13.93 -13.29 2.75
CA ARG A 311 -12.65 -12.86 2.17
C ARG A 311 -12.54 -11.34 2.03
N ARG A 312 -13.64 -10.60 2.01
CA ARG A 312 -13.69 -9.16 1.69
C ARG A 312 -13.99 -8.27 2.89
N ILE A 313 -14.78 -8.74 3.84
CA ILE A 313 -15.08 -8.05 5.11
C ILE A 313 -14.11 -8.57 6.18
N GLY A 314 -13.71 -7.71 7.12
CA GLY A 314 -12.76 -8.09 8.18
C GLY A 314 -11.30 -8.26 7.72
N ARG A 315 -11.06 -8.58 6.45
CA ARG A 315 -9.75 -8.40 5.78
C ARG A 315 -9.68 -6.98 5.27
N THR A 316 -9.27 -6.08 6.15
CA THR A 316 -9.09 -4.69 5.78
C THR A 316 -8.00 -4.63 4.70
N GLY A 317 -8.35 -4.17 3.49
CA GLY A 317 -7.37 -3.63 2.53
C GLY A 317 -6.69 -2.36 3.03
N VAL A 318 -6.68 -2.19 4.35
CA VAL A 318 -6.46 -1.02 5.18
C VAL A 318 -5.64 -1.60 6.31
N VAL A 319 -4.32 -1.49 6.20
CA VAL A 319 -3.38 -2.18 7.08
C VAL A 319 -3.62 -1.70 8.52
N ILE A 320 -3.69 -2.65 9.45
CA ILE A 320 -3.65 -2.40 10.89
C ILE A 320 -2.16 -2.43 11.24
N ASN A 321 -1.59 -1.26 11.55
CA ASN A 321 -0.18 -1.16 11.84
C ASN A 321 0.10 -0.22 13.02
N PRO A 322 1.28 -0.39 13.65
CA PRO A 322 1.83 0.52 14.65
C PRO A 322 1.67 2.01 14.38
N LEU A 323 1.83 2.46 13.13
CA LEU A 323 1.77 3.89 12.80
C LEU A 323 0.44 4.54 13.17
N LEU A 324 -0.67 3.85 12.92
CA LEU A 324 -2.01 4.38 13.18
C LEU A 324 -2.51 4.07 14.59
N PHE A 325 -2.10 2.93 15.13
CA PHE A 325 -2.54 2.44 16.44
C PHE A 325 -1.48 2.74 17.51
N ASN A 326 -0.90 3.94 17.43
CA ASN A 326 0.16 4.40 18.32
C ASN A 326 -0.43 5.16 19.52
N PHE A 327 -0.24 4.63 20.73
CA PHE A 327 -0.72 5.28 21.96
C PHE A 327 -0.09 6.63 22.25
N ARG A 328 1.07 6.94 21.65
CA ARG A 328 1.73 8.23 21.85
C ARG A 328 0.95 9.39 21.25
N SER A 329 0.09 9.11 20.28
CA SER A 329 -0.82 10.09 19.68
C SER A 329 -2.00 10.44 20.59
N GLY A 330 -2.18 9.76 21.72
CA GLY A 330 -3.32 9.92 22.61
C GLY A 330 -4.44 8.91 22.33
N GLU A 331 -5.12 8.50 23.39
CA GLU A 331 -6.13 7.43 23.35
C GLU A 331 -7.33 7.78 22.47
N GLU A 332 -7.81 9.04 22.49
CA GLU A 332 -8.91 9.48 21.62
C GLU A 332 -8.61 9.19 20.14
N ILE A 333 -7.38 9.51 19.71
CA ILE A 333 -7.00 9.37 18.30
C ILE A 333 -6.92 7.90 17.91
N VAL A 334 -6.42 7.04 18.80
CA VAL A 334 -6.45 5.59 18.61
C VAL A 334 -7.88 5.09 18.45
N TRP A 335 -8.82 5.50 19.30
CA TRP A 335 -10.24 5.13 19.18
C TRP A 335 -10.86 5.64 17.88
N ARG A 336 -10.52 6.85 17.43
CA ARG A 336 -10.95 7.39 16.14
C ARG A 336 -10.45 6.55 14.97
N GLN A 337 -9.19 6.11 14.99
CA GLN A 337 -8.62 5.23 13.96
C GLN A 337 -9.23 3.82 13.98
N ILE A 338 -9.54 3.27 15.17
CA ILE A 338 -10.31 2.04 15.34
C ILE A 338 -11.68 2.20 14.67
N PHE A 339 -12.43 3.25 15.03
CA PHE A 339 -13.77 3.50 14.52
C PHE A 339 -13.78 3.70 12.99
N MET A 340 -12.83 4.46 12.45
CA MET A 340 -12.65 4.59 10.99
C MET A 340 -12.41 3.25 10.29
N THR A 341 -11.57 2.39 10.87
CA THR A 341 -11.27 1.06 10.32
C THR A 341 -12.52 0.16 10.30
N LEU A 342 -13.36 0.28 11.34
CA LEU A 342 -14.64 -0.40 11.43
C LEU A 342 -15.66 0.15 10.43
N CYS A 343 -15.75 1.48 10.26
CA CYS A 343 -16.59 2.12 9.24
C CYS A 343 -16.27 1.63 7.83
N ILE A 344 -14.98 1.50 7.47
CA ILE A 344 -14.58 0.97 6.16
C ILE A 344 -15.07 -0.48 5.96
N SER A 345 -15.00 -1.29 7.01
CA SER A 345 -15.46 -2.69 6.96
C SER A 345 -16.99 -2.80 6.88
N ALA A 346 -17.70 -2.00 7.66
CA ALA A 346 -19.15 -1.84 7.62
C ALA A 346 -19.65 -1.39 6.23
N ASN A 347 -19.05 -0.34 5.66
CA ASN A 347 -19.44 0.17 4.35
C ASN A 347 -19.22 -0.87 3.24
N LYS A 348 -18.11 -1.62 3.29
CA LYS A 348 -17.90 -2.76 2.37
C LYS A 348 -18.99 -3.82 2.51
N PHE A 349 -19.36 -4.17 3.74
CA PHE A 349 -20.41 -5.15 3.99
C PHE A 349 -21.76 -4.68 3.42
N CYS A 350 -22.22 -3.49 3.80
CA CYS A 350 -23.47 -2.91 3.27
C CYS A 350 -23.46 -2.80 1.75
N THR A 351 -22.34 -2.38 1.15
CA THR A 351 -22.21 -2.27 -0.31
C THR A 351 -22.30 -3.62 -1.01
N ILE A 352 -21.61 -4.64 -0.50
CA ILE A 352 -21.67 -5.99 -1.09
C ILE A 352 -23.09 -6.54 -1.02
N LEU A 353 -23.75 -6.43 0.14
CA LEU A 353 -25.14 -6.88 0.28
C LEU A 353 -26.08 -6.09 -0.62
N SER A 354 -25.95 -4.76 -0.66
CA SER A 354 -26.80 -3.91 -1.49
C SER A 354 -26.71 -4.24 -2.98
N ILE A 355 -25.53 -4.66 -3.46
CA ILE A 355 -25.29 -5.01 -4.86
C ILE A 355 -25.70 -6.46 -5.17
N LEU A 356 -25.44 -7.42 -4.26
CA LEU A 356 -25.52 -8.85 -4.57
C LEU A 356 -26.69 -9.60 -3.93
N CYS A 357 -27.34 -9.07 -2.89
CA CYS A 357 -28.40 -9.77 -2.15
C CYS A 357 -29.76 -9.14 -2.36
N ASN A 358 -30.80 -9.95 -2.23
CA ASN A 358 -32.16 -9.45 -1.97
C ASN A 358 -32.30 -9.00 -0.51
N GLU A 359 -33.23 -8.08 -0.23
CA GLU A 359 -33.42 -7.51 1.11
C GLU A 359 -33.75 -8.58 2.17
N SER A 360 -34.58 -9.57 1.81
CA SER A 360 -34.98 -10.68 2.69
C SER A 360 -33.81 -11.59 3.08
N GLU A 361 -32.78 -11.70 2.24
CA GLU A 361 -31.62 -12.58 2.48
C GLU A 361 -30.53 -11.90 3.31
N MET A 362 -30.51 -10.56 3.35
CA MET A 362 -29.41 -9.81 3.97
C MET A 362 -29.22 -10.15 5.46
N LEU A 363 -30.32 -10.43 6.17
CA LEU A 363 -30.29 -10.77 7.59
C LEU A 363 -29.42 -11.99 7.89
N ASN A 364 -29.43 -12.97 6.98
CA ASN A 364 -28.68 -14.24 7.13
C ASN A 364 -27.16 -14.01 7.22
N TYR A 365 -26.67 -12.88 6.69
CA TYR A 365 -25.25 -12.55 6.65
C TYR A 365 -24.76 -11.71 7.85
N LEU A 366 -25.64 -11.26 8.76
CA LEU A 366 -25.20 -10.54 9.97
C LEU A 366 -24.30 -11.39 10.87
N SER A 367 -24.53 -12.70 10.92
CA SER A 367 -23.67 -13.65 11.63
C SER A 367 -22.22 -13.63 11.11
N LEU A 368 -22.03 -13.46 9.80
CA LEU A 368 -20.71 -13.32 9.19
C LEU A 368 -20.05 -11.99 9.56
N TYR A 369 -20.81 -10.89 9.60
CA TYR A 369 -20.28 -9.60 10.06
C TYR A 369 -19.78 -9.69 11.50
N LYS A 370 -20.58 -10.30 12.39
CA LYS A 370 -20.18 -10.57 13.78
C LYS A 370 -18.85 -11.33 13.84
N GLN A 371 -18.74 -12.45 13.12
CA GLN A 371 -17.54 -13.29 13.14
C GLN A 371 -16.30 -12.57 12.57
N GLN A 372 -16.43 -11.92 11.41
CA GLN A 372 -15.28 -11.41 10.66
C GLN A 372 -14.85 -10.01 11.11
N VAL A 373 -15.80 -9.16 11.51
CA VAL A 373 -15.53 -7.77 11.87
C VAL A 373 -15.56 -7.59 13.38
N ALA A 374 -16.69 -7.86 14.03
CA ALA A 374 -16.84 -7.62 15.47
C ALA A 374 -15.96 -8.53 16.35
N VAL A 375 -15.54 -9.69 15.86
CA VAL A 375 -14.61 -10.59 16.56
C VAL A 375 -13.22 -10.54 15.94
N LYS A 376 -13.03 -11.10 14.73
CA LYS A 376 -11.68 -11.27 14.15
C LYS A 376 -10.93 -9.96 13.93
N LEU A 377 -11.57 -8.95 13.33
CA LEU A 377 -10.91 -7.66 13.08
C LEU A 377 -10.64 -6.91 14.40
N CYS A 378 -11.58 -6.92 15.34
CA CYS A 378 -11.38 -6.32 16.66
C CYS A 378 -10.20 -6.96 17.41
N ASN A 379 -10.10 -8.29 17.43
CA ASN A 379 -8.97 -9.00 18.03
C ASN A 379 -7.65 -8.64 17.33
N ALA A 380 -7.62 -8.56 16.00
CA ALA A 380 -6.42 -8.16 15.27
C ALA A 380 -5.96 -6.72 15.59
N MET A 381 -6.90 -5.78 15.81
CA MET A 381 -6.58 -4.42 16.28
C MET A 381 -6.01 -4.45 17.71
N ILE A 382 -6.62 -5.23 18.60
CA ILE A 382 -6.14 -5.42 19.97
C ILE A 382 -4.73 -6.00 19.99
N ASP A 383 -4.44 -7.02 19.19
CA ASP A 383 -3.12 -7.63 19.10
C ASP A 383 -2.04 -6.63 18.66
N VAL A 384 -2.38 -5.70 17.76
CA VAL A 384 -1.46 -4.61 17.37
C VAL A 384 -1.27 -3.64 18.54
N LEU A 385 -2.35 -3.21 19.19
CA LEU A 385 -2.28 -2.30 20.34
C LEU A 385 -1.48 -2.89 21.50
N LEU A 386 -1.66 -4.18 21.81
CA LEU A 386 -0.93 -4.85 22.89
C LEU A 386 0.57 -4.96 22.61
N ARG A 387 0.96 -5.15 21.34
CA ARG A 387 2.38 -5.20 20.96
C ARG A 387 3.07 -3.83 21.04
N ASP A 388 2.33 -2.76 20.78
CA ASP A 388 2.84 -1.38 20.78
C ASP A 388 2.57 -0.64 22.09
N LYS A 389 2.02 -1.34 23.10
CA LYS A 389 1.71 -0.75 24.39
C LYS A 389 2.98 -0.28 25.09
N LEU A 390 3.05 1.00 25.43
CA LEU A 390 4.11 1.53 26.29
C LEU A 390 4.04 0.85 27.66
N LYS A 391 5.19 0.53 28.26
CA LYS A 391 5.28 -0.12 29.58
C LYS A 391 4.46 0.62 30.64
N ASP A 392 4.44 1.95 30.56
CA ASP A 392 3.76 2.82 31.52
C ASP A 392 2.35 3.25 31.07
N SER A 393 1.89 2.84 29.88
CA SER A 393 0.56 3.18 29.39
C SER A 393 -0.52 2.36 30.12
N LEU A 394 -1.43 3.06 30.78
CA LEU A 394 -2.64 2.50 31.38
C LEU A 394 -3.76 2.28 30.35
N PHE A 395 -3.46 1.97 29.08
CA PHE A 395 -4.51 1.63 28.13
C PHE A 395 -5.28 0.39 28.65
N LYS A 396 -6.52 0.66 29.04
CA LYS A 396 -7.49 -0.29 29.60
C LYS A 396 -8.70 -0.30 28.70
N TYR A 397 -9.05 -1.48 28.19
CA TYR A 397 -10.19 -1.65 27.29
C TYR A 397 -11.04 -2.85 27.73
N CYS A 398 -12.30 -2.82 27.30
CA CYS A 398 -13.16 -4.00 27.26
C CYS A 398 -13.34 -4.38 25.78
N ILE A 399 -13.38 -5.67 25.45
CA ILE A 399 -13.65 -6.10 24.07
C ILE A 399 -14.99 -5.56 23.56
N ASN A 400 -15.94 -5.34 24.47
CA ASN A 400 -17.25 -4.80 24.15
C ASN A 400 -17.16 -3.35 23.66
N HIS A 401 -16.12 -2.57 24.01
CA HIS A 401 -15.89 -1.25 23.39
C HIS A 401 -15.67 -1.38 21.88
N PHE A 402 -14.81 -2.33 21.47
CA PHE A 402 -14.54 -2.59 20.06
C PHE A 402 -15.76 -3.16 19.33
N ARG A 403 -16.50 -4.08 19.98
CA ARG A 403 -17.74 -4.65 19.42
C ARG A 403 -18.83 -3.60 19.28
N TYR A 404 -19.00 -2.74 20.29
CA TYR A 404 -19.92 -1.62 20.27
C TYR A 404 -19.62 -0.71 19.09
N LEU A 405 -18.36 -0.29 18.91
CA LEU A 405 -17.96 0.52 17.76
C LEU A 405 -18.14 -0.20 16.43
N SER A 406 -17.94 -1.51 16.39
CA SER A 406 -18.12 -2.30 15.17
C SER A 406 -19.58 -2.33 14.72
N TRP A 407 -20.50 -2.53 15.66
CA TRP A 407 -21.93 -2.51 15.40
C TRP A 407 -22.45 -1.09 15.17
N LYS A 408 -21.94 -0.09 15.89
CA LYS A 408 -22.27 1.33 15.69
C LYS A 408 -21.87 1.78 14.28
N ALA A 409 -20.67 1.42 13.82
CA ALA A 409 -20.21 1.69 12.46
C ALA A 409 -21.12 1.02 11.41
N LEU A 410 -21.55 -0.23 11.65
CA LEU A 410 -22.50 -0.91 10.76
C LEU A 410 -23.87 -0.23 10.75
N TRP A 411 -24.39 0.15 11.91
CA TRP A 411 -25.67 0.84 12.04
C TRP A 411 -25.67 2.15 11.24
N LEU A 412 -24.62 2.97 11.40
CA LEU A 412 -24.46 4.22 10.65
C LEU A 412 -24.38 4.00 9.14
N CYS A 413 -23.64 2.99 8.69
CA CYS A 413 -23.52 2.66 7.27
C CYS A 413 -24.84 2.12 6.69
N ALA A 414 -25.54 1.27 7.44
CA ALA A 414 -26.80 0.66 7.02
C ALA A 414 -27.88 1.73 6.83
N ARG A 415 -28.02 2.68 7.78
CA ARG A 415 -28.95 3.81 7.67
C ARG A 415 -28.71 4.69 6.45
N LYS A 416 -27.46 4.77 5.97
CA LYS A 416 -27.08 5.56 4.80
C LYS A 416 -27.01 4.74 3.51
N THR A 417 -27.28 3.44 3.56
CA THR A 417 -27.30 2.54 2.40
C THR A 417 -28.73 2.04 2.19
N PRO A 418 -29.51 2.58 1.24
CA PRO A 418 -30.96 2.41 1.17
C PRO A 418 -31.45 0.95 1.34
N LYS A 419 -30.83 0.00 0.63
CA LYS A 419 -31.20 -1.43 0.66
C LYS A 419 -30.90 -2.15 1.99
N CYS A 420 -30.12 -1.53 2.87
CA CYS A 420 -29.73 -2.08 4.17
C CYS A 420 -30.59 -1.57 5.33
N ASN A 421 -31.59 -0.71 5.08
CA ASN A 421 -32.43 -0.15 6.15
C ASN A 421 -33.17 -1.23 6.96
N ASN A 422 -33.59 -2.33 6.33
CA ASN A 422 -34.26 -3.45 7.00
C ASN A 422 -33.35 -4.17 8.02
N LEU A 423 -32.03 -4.00 7.93
CA LEU A 423 -31.09 -4.56 8.92
C LEU A 423 -31.01 -3.73 10.20
N VAL A 424 -31.39 -2.45 10.16
CA VAL A 424 -31.16 -1.48 11.24
C VAL A 424 -31.73 -1.96 12.60
N PRO A 425 -32.96 -2.49 12.71
CA PRO A 425 -33.49 -2.97 13.99
C PRO A 425 -32.67 -4.12 14.59
N TYR A 426 -32.21 -5.04 13.74
CA TYR A 426 -31.39 -6.18 14.16
C TYR A 426 -29.99 -5.75 14.60
N ILE A 427 -29.40 -4.78 13.88
CA ILE A 427 -28.11 -4.20 14.24
C ILE A 427 -28.23 -3.43 15.56
N GLU A 428 -29.31 -2.67 15.76
CA GLU A 428 -29.56 -1.90 16.99
C GLU A 428 -29.69 -2.80 18.22
N SER A 429 -30.29 -3.98 18.07
CA SER A 429 -30.27 -5.02 19.10
C SER A 429 -28.84 -5.42 19.48
N GLU A 430 -27.95 -5.65 18.51
CA GLU A 430 -26.54 -5.99 18.76
C GLU A 430 -25.72 -4.81 19.33
N VAL A 431 -26.00 -3.57 18.89
CA VAL A 431 -25.42 -2.35 19.50
C VAL A 431 -25.80 -2.30 20.98
N SER A 432 -27.08 -2.51 21.30
CA SER A 432 -27.59 -2.49 22.68
C SER A 432 -26.96 -3.56 23.56
N LYS A 433 -26.76 -4.79 23.04
CA LYS A 433 -26.08 -5.88 23.74
C LYS A 433 -24.62 -5.56 24.05
N SER A 434 -23.93 -4.84 23.16
CA SER A 434 -22.52 -4.50 23.29
C SER A 434 -22.26 -3.13 23.96
N ASN A 435 -23.30 -2.34 24.21
CA ASN A 435 -23.21 -1.00 24.79
C ASN A 435 -22.91 -1.03 26.30
N CYS A 436 -21.69 -1.42 26.65
CA CYS A 436 -21.20 -1.38 28.02
C CYS A 436 -20.84 0.03 28.52
N ILE A 437 -20.74 0.99 27.59
CA ILE A 437 -20.26 2.34 27.86
C ILE A 437 -21.41 3.19 28.41
N PHE A 438 -22.59 3.12 27.79
CA PHE A 438 -23.77 3.89 28.17
C PHE A 438 -24.94 3.02 28.67
N GLY A 439 -24.89 1.70 28.44
CA GLY A 439 -25.99 0.78 28.73
C GLY A 439 -25.79 -0.07 29.99
N LYS A 440 -26.66 -1.09 30.13
CA LYS A 440 -26.61 -2.06 31.24
C LYS A 440 -25.45 -3.03 31.06
N TRP A 441 -24.75 -3.33 32.16
CA TRP A 441 -23.61 -4.25 32.15
C TRP A 441 -24.04 -5.70 31.90
N ARG A 442 -24.09 -6.15 30.64
CA ARG A 442 -24.44 -7.53 30.23
C ARG A 442 -23.30 -8.16 29.41
N GLU A 443 -22.97 -9.44 29.66
CA GLU A 443 -22.02 -10.25 28.85
C GLU A 443 -20.63 -9.62 28.58
N HIS A 444 -19.85 -9.35 29.64
CA HIS A 444 -18.57 -8.65 29.51
C HIS A 444 -17.36 -9.59 29.46
N ALA A 445 -16.54 -9.42 28.42
CA ALA A 445 -15.23 -10.04 28.32
C ALA A 445 -14.09 -9.01 28.16
N SER A 446 -12.90 -9.35 28.63
CA SER A 446 -11.65 -8.71 28.20
C SER A 446 -11.03 -9.43 27.00
N GLN A 447 -11.33 -10.73 26.84
CA GLN A 447 -10.87 -11.56 25.72
C GLN A 447 -11.99 -12.49 25.23
N ILE A 448 -12.08 -12.66 23.92
CA ILE A 448 -13.06 -13.52 23.24
C ILE A 448 -12.31 -14.44 22.29
N ASN A 449 -12.69 -15.72 22.27
CA ASN A 449 -12.12 -16.70 21.34
C ASN A 449 -12.56 -16.44 19.88
N SER A 450 -12.08 -17.26 18.95
CA SER A 450 -12.41 -17.13 17.52
C SER A 450 -13.88 -17.46 17.18
N SER A 451 -14.62 -18.15 18.07
CA SER A 451 -16.05 -18.45 17.94
C SER A 451 -16.96 -17.34 18.47
N GLY A 452 -16.42 -16.39 19.25
CA GLY A 452 -17.19 -15.28 19.81
C GLY A 452 -17.61 -15.46 21.27
N GLU A 453 -17.11 -16.48 21.96
CA GLU A 453 -17.39 -16.77 23.37
C GLU A 453 -16.37 -16.09 24.31
N CYS A 454 -16.85 -15.68 25.49
CA CYS A 454 -16.03 -15.02 26.52
C CYS A 454 -14.97 -15.98 27.08
N GLN A 455 -13.69 -15.58 27.00
CA GLN A 455 -12.58 -16.30 27.65
C GLN A 455 -12.21 -15.70 29.02
N THR A 456 -12.33 -14.39 29.18
CA THR A 456 -11.94 -13.70 30.42
C THR A 456 -12.94 -12.60 30.74
N LYS A 457 -13.41 -12.51 31.99
CA LYS A 457 -14.39 -11.49 32.41
C LYS A 457 -13.77 -10.09 32.42
N ALA A 458 -14.49 -9.08 31.94
CA ALA A 458 -14.00 -7.70 31.99
C ALA A 458 -14.19 -7.05 33.38
N THR A 459 -13.34 -6.07 33.71
CA THR A 459 -13.43 -5.31 34.97
C THR A 459 -14.44 -4.16 34.86
N ARG A 460 -15.39 -4.08 35.81
CA ARG A 460 -16.49 -3.08 35.83
C ARG A 460 -16.03 -1.62 35.67
N ILE A 461 -14.89 -1.33 36.28
CA ILE A 461 -14.30 0.00 36.37
C ILE A 461 -13.91 0.55 34.98
N ILE A 462 -13.56 -0.32 34.03
CA ILE A 462 -13.05 0.11 32.71
C ILE A 462 -14.15 0.74 31.85
N CYS A 463 -15.38 0.22 31.84
CA CYS A 463 -16.46 0.79 31.01
C CYS A 463 -17.17 1.99 31.68
N ALA A 464 -16.85 2.28 32.96
CA ALA A 464 -17.35 3.45 33.68
C ALA A 464 -16.49 4.70 33.47
N ARG A 465 -15.39 4.60 32.70
CA ARG A 465 -14.47 5.70 32.40
C ARG A 465 -15.17 6.91 31.75
N PRO A 466 -15.22 8.08 32.42
CA PRO A 466 -15.92 9.25 31.88
C PRO A 466 -15.23 9.86 30.66
N ASP A 467 -13.90 9.81 30.62
CA ASP A 467 -13.08 10.23 29.48
C ASP A 467 -13.37 9.39 28.23
N LEU A 468 -13.41 8.06 28.37
CA LEU A 468 -13.75 7.15 27.27
C LEU A 468 -15.18 7.37 26.78
N ARG A 469 -16.14 7.62 27.69
CA ARG A 469 -17.52 7.97 27.33
C ARG A 469 -17.57 9.24 26.49
N SER A 470 -16.79 10.25 26.84
CA SER A 470 -16.68 11.50 26.06
C SER A 470 -16.21 11.21 24.64
N VAL A 471 -15.11 10.45 24.49
CA VAL A 471 -14.59 10.03 23.18
C VAL A 471 -15.65 9.28 22.37
N MET A 472 -16.34 8.33 22.98
CA MET A 472 -17.31 7.47 22.29
C MET A 472 -18.55 8.23 21.80
N LYS A 473 -18.96 9.29 22.52
CA LYS A 473 -20.02 10.20 22.07
C LYS A 473 -19.67 10.94 20.78
N THR A 474 -18.39 11.07 20.44
CA THR A 474 -17.97 11.71 19.17
C THR A 474 -18.20 10.81 17.95
N PHE A 475 -18.56 9.53 18.15
CA PHE A 475 -18.78 8.54 17.09
C PHE A 475 -20.27 8.32 16.76
N GLU A 476 -21.08 9.35 16.98
CA GLU A 476 -22.51 9.35 16.61
C GLU A 476 -22.73 9.56 15.10
N GLU A 477 -21.70 10.00 14.39
CA GLU A 477 -21.72 10.20 12.94
C GLU A 477 -20.59 9.44 12.26
N LEU A 478 -20.75 9.19 10.94
CA LEU A 478 -19.64 8.68 10.14
C LEU A 478 -18.53 9.73 10.04
N PRO A 479 -17.26 9.33 9.90
CA PRO A 479 -16.16 10.26 9.68
C PRO A 479 -16.46 11.25 8.54
N ALA A 480 -15.98 12.48 8.68
CA ALA A 480 -16.16 13.50 7.64
C ALA A 480 -15.62 13.03 6.28
N GLY A 481 -16.37 13.28 5.20
CA GLY A 481 -16.04 12.85 3.84
C GLY A 481 -16.27 11.35 3.55
N PHE A 482 -16.82 10.59 4.50
CA PHE A 482 -17.12 9.18 4.31
C PHE A 482 -18.42 8.97 3.52
N GLU A 483 -18.33 8.29 2.38
CA GLU A 483 -19.46 8.06 1.47
C GLU A 483 -19.94 6.61 1.52
N CYS A 484 -21.19 6.41 1.95
CA CYS A 484 -21.87 5.12 1.83
C CYS A 484 -22.38 4.91 0.40
N TYR A 485 -22.49 3.63 0.00
CA TYR A 485 -23.00 3.29 -1.31
C TYR A 485 -24.45 3.76 -1.47
N LYS A 486 -24.64 4.68 -2.41
CA LYS A 486 -25.95 5.04 -2.96
C LYS A 486 -26.02 4.35 -4.32
N ASN A 487 -27.13 3.67 -4.62
CA ASN A 487 -27.29 3.08 -5.94
C ASN A 487 -27.30 4.22 -6.98
N ILE A 488 -26.26 4.32 -7.80
CA ILE A 488 -26.08 5.41 -8.78
C ILE A 488 -26.99 5.18 -10.01
N PHE A 489 -27.57 4.00 -10.13
CA PHE A 489 -28.38 3.58 -11.29
C PHE A 489 -29.90 3.52 -10.99
N LEU A 490 -30.34 4.10 -9.88
CA LEU A 490 -31.76 4.32 -9.57
C LEU A 490 -32.07 5.81 -9.56
#